data_AF-A0A7W0N811-F1
#
_entry.id   AF-A0A7W0N811-F1
#
_cell.length_a   1.000
_cell.length_b   1.000
_cell.length_c   1.000
_cell.angle_alpha   90.00
_cell.angle_beta   90.00
_cell.angle_gamma   90.00
#
_symmetry.space_group_name_H-M   'P 1'
#
loop_
_entity.id
_entity.type
_entity.pdbx_description
1 polymer ?
#
loop_
_entity_poly.entity_id
_entity_poly.type
_entity_poly.pdbx_seq_one_letter_code
_entity_poly.pdbx_strand_id
1 'polypeptide(L)'
;MKVFIRQQAHLFRHHKPMTLNQSAFIKLSVFFIVLLVLSSSGCGVFSPKTREKTVTLLQAESASQSSLLEIVTRFSKVNSMRAKMDLKFEDNSFAQLGIAEKYKTADGEVVVQRPANILLKVQVPIIKTDVAQMSSNGEKFRVAILQDGGSGKYKKFVIGTNTADYSALQEEVQKMELDNGKELQKNVNAFSNLRPQHFTDAMLMRPVDTANFSYVQSATLQEESAVNSGKKSSARVLRGYY
;
A
#
# COMPACT_ATOMS: atom_id res chain seq x y z
N MET A 1 35.32 25.44 75.02
CA MET A 1 35.23 26.85 75.47
C MET A 1 36.65 27.30 75.76
N LYS A 2 37.26 28.37 75.25
CA LYS A 2 36.99 29.38 74.20
C LYS A 2 38.32 30.19 74.16
N VAL A 3 38.56 30.98 73.09
CA VAL A 3 39.41 32.20 73.08
C VAL A 3 40.94 31.92 72.98
N PHE A 4 41.79 32.56 72.16
CA PHE A 4 41.71 33.72 71.25
C PHE A 4 42.97 33.81 70.33
N ILE A 5 42.82 34.51 69.21
CA ILE A 5 43.78 35.36 68.46
C ILE A 5 45.05 34.72 67.86
N ARG A 6 45.20 34.90 66.52
CA ARG A 6 46.50 34.91 65.84
C ARG A 6 46.60 36.07 64.86
N GLN A 7 47.78 36.69 64.87
CA GLN A 7 48.21 37.96 64.29
C GLN A 7 48.37 37.96 62.75
N GLN A 8 48.35 39.17 62.18
CA GLN A 8 48.79 39.52 60.83
C GLN A 8 50.32 39.48 60.66
N ALA A 9 50.79 39.26 59.44
CA ALA A 9 52.09 39.73 58.97
C ALA A 9 52.04 40.09 57.47
N HIS A 10 52.43 41.32 57.16
CA HIS A 10 52.67 41.90 55.83
C HIS A 10 54.09 41.55 55.35
N LEU A 11 54.31 41.35 54.04
CA LEU A 11 55.62 41.61 53.39
C LEU A 11 55.45 41.85 51.86
N PHE A 12 56.08 42.93 51.39
CA PHE A 12 56.08 43.52 50.03
C PHE A 12 56.96 42.74 49.01
N ARG A 13 56.67 42.85 47.70
CA ARG A 13 57.65 42.56 46.62
C ARG A 13 57.46 43.43 45.37
N HIS A 14 58.59 43.86 44.81
CA HIS A 14 58.83 44.83 43.73
C HIS A 14 58.26 44.46 42.32
N HIS A 15 57.81 45.48 41.58
CA HIS A 15 57.54 45.42 40.14
C HIS A 15 58.77 45.85 39.29
N LYS A 16 59.05 45.12 38.21
CA LYS A 16 59.87 45.57 37.06
C LYS A 16 58.93 45.90 35.89
N PRO A 17 59.09 47.03 35.17
CA PRO A 17 58.33 47.30 33.96
C PRO A 17 58.97 46.64 32.73
N MET A 18 58.14 46.02 31.89
CA MET A 18 58.51 45.36 30.63
C MET A 18 58.10 46.28 29.47
N THR A 19 59.07 46.69 28.64
CA THR A 19 58.83 47.51 27.44
C THR A 19 58.39 46.63 26.26
N LEU A 20 57.35 47.07 25.54
CA LEU A 20 56.62 46.31 24.53
C LEU A 20 57.05 46.74 23.11
N ASN A 21 57.48 45.79 22.27
CA ASN A 21 57.97 46.05 20.90
C ASN A 21 56.81 46.36 19.92
N GLN A 22 56.76 47.59 19.38
CA GLN A 22 55.72 48.09 18.46
C GLN A 22 55.56 47.30 17.14
N SER A 23 56.61 46.64 16.65
CA SER A 23 56.56 45.91 15.38
C SER A 23 55.75 44.62 15.43
N ALA A 24 55.55 44.03 16.62
CA ALA A 24 54.70 42.86 16.82
C ALA A 24 53.20 43.22 16.75
N PHE A 25 52.82 44.41 17.21
CA PHE A 25 51.44 44.89 17.18
C PHE A 25 50.94 45.13 15.76
N ILE A 26 51.77 45.68 14.87
CA ILE A 26 51.38 45.95 13.48
C ILE A 26 51.13 44.65 12.72
N LYS A 27 52.00 43.63 12.90
CA LYS A 27 51.82 42.32 12.26
C LYS A 27 50.58 41.59 12.77
N LEU A 28 50.29 41.70 14.06
CA LEU A 28 49.10 41.10 14.67
C LEU A 28 47.79 41.78 14.19
N SER A 29 47.79 43.10 14.04
CA SER A 29 46.64 43.85 13.52
C SER A 29 46.35 43.52 12.05
N VAL A 30 47.38 43.40 11.20
CA VAL A 30 47.18 43.03 9.78
C VAL A 30 46.61 41.61 9.67
N PHE A 31 47.10 40.67 10.49
CA PHE A 31 46.56 39.31 10.53
C PHE A 31 45.09 39.29 10.97
N PHE A 32 44.72 40.10 11.96
CA PHE A 32 43.33 40.20 12.44
C PHE A 32 42.39 40.78 11.38
N ILE A 33 42.84 41.78 10.61
CA ILE A 33 42.04 42.39 9.54
C ILE A 33 41.79 41.39 8.40
N VAL A 34 42.80 40.60 8.01
CA VAL A 34 42.64 39.56 6.97
C VAL A 34 41.66 38.47 7.43
N LEU A 35 41.73 38.05 8.70
CA LEU A 35 40.80 37.08 9.28
C LEU A 35 39.35 37.61 9.31
N LEU A 36 39.18 38.91 9.57
CA LEU A 36 37.86 39.56 9.61
C LEU A 36 37.21 39.62 8.21
N VAL A 37 38.00 39.92 7.18
CA VAL A 37 37.51 39.96 5.78
C VAL A 37 37.09 38.56 5.31
N LEU A 38 37.87 37.53 5.62
CA LEU A 38 37.56 36.13 5.26
C LEU A 38 36.30 35.59 5.95
N SER A 39 35.93 36.14 7.11
CA SER A 39 34.76 35.70 7.88
C SER A 39 33.43 36.30 7.38
N SER A 40 33.47 37.30 6.49
CA SER A 40 32.27 37.99 5.99
C SER A 40 31.59 37.31 4.78
N SER A 41 32.21 36.29 4.19
CA SER A 41 31.73 35.62 2.96
C SER A 41 30.84 34.37 3.21
N GLY A 42 30.39 34.13 4.44
CA GLY A 42 29.80 32.83 4.83
C GLY A 42 28.29 32.77 5.09
N CYS A 43 27.59 33.87 5.32
CA CYS A 43 26.17 33.85 5.70
C CYS A 43 25.27 34.23 4.51
N GLY A 44 24.96 33.27 3.62
CA GLY A 44 23.96 33.53 2.58
C GLY A 44 23.65 32.42 1.57
N VAL A 45 24.44 31.33 1.51
CA VAL A 45 24.33 30.36 0.40
C VAL A 45 23.36 29.19 0.66
N PHE A 46 22.82 29.06 1.88
CA PHE A 46 21.87 28.00 2.21
C PHE A 46 20.45 28.54 2.44
N SER A 47 19.87 29.14 1.40
CA SER A 47 18.39 29.19 1.32
C SER A 47 17.92 27.88 0.73
N PRO A 48 17.17 27.01 1.46
CA PRO A 48 16.62 25.81 0.86
C PRO A 48 15.70 26.21 -0.30
N LYS A 49 16.07 25.82 -1.53
CA LYS A 49 15.31 26.12 -2.77
C LYS A 49 13.98 25.37 -2.86
N THR A 50 13.62 24.59 -1.86
CA THR A 50 12.37 23.86 -1.79
C THR A 50 11.70 24.23 -0.48
N ARG A 51 10.68 25.10 -0.55
CA ARG A 51 9.61 25.04 0.44
C ARG A 51 8.90 23.71 0.21
N GLU A 52 9.35 22.66 0.90
CA GLU A 52 8.55 21.46 1.04
C GLU A 52 7.21 21.91 1.63
N LYS A 53 6.16 21.78 0.82
CA LYS A 53 4.80 22.12 1.21
C LYS A 53 4.40 21.08 2.24
N THR A 54 4.57 21.41 3.52
CA THR A 54 4.24 20.53 4.64
C THR A 54 2.80 20.05 4.45
N VAL A 55 2.67 18.73 4.41
CA VAL A 55 1.39 18.06 4.20
C VAL A 55 0.46 18.50 5.33
N THR A 56 -0.68 19.09 4.98
CA THR A 56 -1.63 19.55 6.01
C THR A 56 -2.35 18.33 6.56
N LEU A 57 -2.16 18.04 7.84
CA LEU A 57 -2.92 16.99 8.52
C LEU A 57 -4.38 17.44 8.60
N LEU A 58 -5.27 16.73 7.88
CA LEU A 58 -6.71 16.92 8.07
C LEU A 58 -7.06 16.43 9.48
N GLN A 59 -8.08 17.03 10.09
CA GLN A 59 -8.57 16.56 11.38
C GLN A 59 -8.87 15.06 11.28
N ALA A 60 -8.14 14.27 12.07
CA ALA A 60 -8.40 12.84 12.17
C ALA A 60 -9.82 12.68 12.72
N GLU A 61 -10.69 12.10 11.92
CA GLU A 61 -12.04 11.75 12.36
C GLU A 61 -11.89 10.69 13.42
N SER A 62 -12.43 10.91 14.63
CA SER A 62 -12.34 9.92 15.71
C SER A 62 -13.56 9.01 15.67
N ALA A 63 -13.41 7.81 15.11
CA ALA A 63 -14.48 6.81 15.12
C ALA A 63 -14.36 5.90 16.36
N SER A 64 -15.45 5.77 17.12
CA SER A 64 -15.52 4.77 18.18
C SER A 64 -15.59 3.36 17.58
N GLN A 65 -15.13 2.35 18.31
CA GLN A 65 -15.20 0.96 17.86
C GLN A 65 -16.64 0.53 17.54
N SER A 66 -17.62 0.95 18.34
CA SER A 66 -19.04 0.66 18.07
C SER A 66 -19.51 1.30 16.77
N SER A 67 -19.11 2.53 16.47
CA SER A 67 -19.44 3.19 15.20
C SER A 67 -18.85 2.44 13.99
N LEU A 68 -17.63 1.94 14.10
CA LEU A 68 -17.01 1.12 13.04
C LEU A 68 -17.78 -0.20 12.85
N LEU A 69 -18.14 -0.86 13.94
CA LEU A 69 -18.94 -2.09 13.91
C LEU A 69 -20.33 -1.86 13.31
N GLU A 70 -20.97 -0.73 13.57
CA GLU A 70 -22.26 -0.37 12.97
C GLU A 70 -22.16 -0.21 11.45
N ILE A 71 -21.07 0.40 10.96
CA ILE A 71 -20.82 0.54 9.51
C ILE A 71 -20.66 -0.84 8.88
N VAL A 72 -19.82 -1.70 9.45
CA VAL A 72 -19.64 -3.08 8.96
C VAL A 72 -20.95 -3.85 8.99
N THR A 73 -21.71 -3.74 10.09
CA THR A 73 -23.03 -4.38 10.26
C THR A 73 -24.05 -3.86 9.26
N ARG A 74 -24.00 -2.58 8.90
CA ARG A 74 -24.87 -2.02 7.87
C ARG A 74 -24.57 -2.63 6.49
N PHE A 75 -23.29 -2.75 6.12
CA PHE A 75 -22.91 -3.36 4.85
C PHE A 75 -23.12 -4.87 4.82
N SER A 76 -23.01 -5.56 5.95
CA SER A 76 -23.23 -7.01 6.00
C SER A 76 -24.68 -7.43 5.72
N LYS A 77 -25.64 -6.52 5.90
CA LYS A 77 -27.05 -6.71 5.53
C LYS A 77 -27.30 -6.79 4.01
N VAL A 78 -26.31 -6.43 3.18
CA VAL A 78 -26.44 -6.57 1.73
C VAL A 78 -26.39 -8.05 1.37
N ASN A 79 -27.52 -8.57 0.92
CA ASN A 79 -27.68 -9.98 0.56
C ASN A 79 -27.35 -10.26 -0.90
N SER A 80 -27.47 -9.27 -1.78
CA SER A 80 -27.20 -9.42 -3.21
C SER A 80 -26.65 -8.13 -3.80
N MET A 81 -25.77 -8.26 -4.78
CA MET A 81 -25.20 -7.13 -5.51
C MET A 81 -25.05 -7.50 -6.98
N ARG A 82 -25.27 -6.51 -7.86
CA ARG A 82 -24.91 -6.57 -9.26
C ARG A 82 -23.95 -5.43 -9.57
N ALA A 83 -22.82 -5.73 -10.20
CA ALA A 83 -21.80 -4.74 -10.50
C ALA A 83 -21.15 -4.99 -11.87
N LYS A 84 -20.67 -3.91 -12.49
CA LYS A 84 -19.70 -3.97 -13.58
C LYS A 84 -18.31 -3.81 -12.98
N MET A 85 -17.33 -4.54 -13.51
CA MET A 85 -15.96 -4.56 -12.99
C MET A 85 -14.95 -4.56 -14.12
N ASP A 86 -13.75 -4.04 -13.84
CA ASP A 86 -12.58 -4.20 -14.69
C ASP A 86 -11.75 -5.35 -14.11
N LEU A 87 -11.54 -6.39 -14.90
CA LEU A 87 -10.78 -7.57 -14.54
C LEU A 87 -9.36 -7.43 -15.04
N LYS A 88 -8.40 -7.60 -14.13
CA LYS A 88 -6.98 -7.69 -14.46
C LYS A 88 -6.45 -9.01 -13.91
N PHE A 89 -6.01 -9.88 -14.80
CA PHE A 89 -5.41 -11.15 -14.43
C PHE A 89 -3.91 -10.96 -14.21
N GLU A 90 -3.43 -11.30 -13.02
CA GLU A 90 -2.02 -11.26 -12.67
C GLU A 90 -1.58 -12.69 -12.29
N ASP A 91 -0.56 -13.21 -12.97
CA ASP A 91 0.07 -14.47 -12.62
C ASP A 91 1.33 -14.18 -11.82
N ASN A 92 1.31 -14.55 -10.54
CA ASN A 92 2.43 -14.36 -9.63
C ASN A 92 3.31 -15.61 -9.50
N SER A 93 3.07 -16.65 -10.30
CA SER A 93 3.84 -17.92 -10.22
C SER A 93 5.33 -17.73 -10.49
N PHE A 94 5.73 -16.64 -11.17
CA PHE A 94 7.12 -16.27 -11.42
C PHE A 94 7.58 -15.00 -10.68
N ALA A 95 6.80 -14.52 -9.70
CA ALA A 95 7.12 -13.30 -8.95
C ALA A 95 8.42 -13.43 -8.14
N GLN A 96 8.77 -14.63 -7.68
CA GLN A 96 10.05 -14.91 -7.00
C GLN A 96 11.26 -14.74 -7.94
N LEU A 97 11.05 -14.86 -9.26
CA LEU A 97 12.07 -14.65 -10.29
C LEU A 97 12.01 -13.24 -10.90
N GLY A 98 11.18 -12.34 -10.35
CA GLY A 98 11.05 -10.95 -10.81
C GLY A 98 10.30 -10.78 -12.13
N ILE A 99 9.64 -11.83 -12.63
CA ILE A 99 8.89 -11.79 -13.90
C ILE A 99 7.40 -11.86 -13.57
N ALA A 100 6.73 -10.72 -13.58
CA ALA A 100 5.27 -10.64 -13.53
C ALA A 100 4.76 -10.47 -14.97
N GLU A 101 4.34 -11.56 -15.61
CA GLU A 101 3.62 -11.47 -16.89
C GLU A 101 2.23 -10.88 -16.62
N LYS A 102 2.00 -9.63 -17.04
CA LYS A 102 0.69 -8.98 -16.94
C LYS A 102 -0.22 -9.54 -18.04
N TYR A 103 -1.30 -10.22 -17.66
CA TYR A 103 -2.28 -10.74 -18.61
C TYR A 103 -3.32 -9.65 -18.97
N LYS A 104 -4.06 -9.90 -20.06
CA LYS A 104 -5.02 -8.98 -20.68
C LYS A 104 -6.06 -8.48 -19.67
N THR A 105 -6.39 -7.19 -19.73
CA THR A 105 -7.55 -6.62 -19.04
C THR A 105 -8.83 -7.04 -19.76
N ALA A 106 -9.88 -7.32 -18.99
CA ALA A 106 -11.20 -7.66 -19.50
C ALA A 106 -12.28 -6.90 -18.76
N ASP A 107 -13.42 -6.66 -19.39
CA ASP A 107 -14.57 -6.11 -18.71
C ASP A 107 -15.40 -7.26 -18.12
N GLY A 108 -16.04 -7.03 -16.99
CA GLY A 108 -16.83 -8.05 -16.31
C GLY A 108 -18.17 -7.52 -15.82
N GLU A 109 -19.14 -8.42 -15.76
CA GLU A 109 -20.38 -8.22 -15.02
C GLU A 109 -20.52 -9.36 -14.00
N VAL A 110 -20.84 -8.99 -12.76
CA VAL A 110 -21.06 -9.95 -11.69
C VAL A 110 -22.40 -9.73 -11.03
N VAL A 111 -23.04 -10.82 -10.64
CA VAL A 111 -24.17 -10.86 -9.73
C VAL A 111 -23.80 -11.83 -8.62
N VAL A 112 -23.80 -11.36 -7.38
CA VAL A 112 -23.58 -12.19 -6.19
C VAL A 112 -24.81 -12.15 -5.30
N GLN A 113 -25.11 -13.27 -4.64
CA GLN A 113 -26.18 -13.38 -3.66
C GLN A 113 -25.80 -14.39 -2.58
N ARG A 114 -25.96 -14.00 -1.30
CA ARG A 114 -25.77 -14.89 -0.15
C ARG A 114 -26.73 -16.09 -0.21
N PRO A 115 -26.32 -17.30 0.25
CA PRO A 115 -25.02 -17.59 0.87
C PRO A 115 -23.87 -17.72 -0.13
N ALA A 116 -24.09 -18.27 -1.33
CA ALA A 116 -22.99 -18.55 -2.27
C ALA A 116 -23.45 -18.65 -3.74
N ASN A 117 -24.47 -17.89 -4.12
CA ASN A 117 -24.92 -17.79 -5.51
C ASN A 117 -24.11 -16.72 -6.24
N ILE A 118 -23.56 -17.07 -7.39
CA ILE A 118 -22.82 -16.12 -8.23
C ILE A 118 -23.07 -16.38 -9.70
N LEU A 119 -23.12 -15.30 -10.47
CA LEU A 119 -23.00 -15.26 -11.91
C LEU A 119 -21.90 -14.25 -12.27
N LEU A 120 -20.90 -14.68 -13.03
CA LEU A 120 -19.84 -13.82 -13.56
C LEU A 120 -19.82 -13.98 -15.08
N LYS A 121 -19.76 -12.85 -15.77
CA LYS A 121 -19.53 -12.78 -17.22
C LYS A 121 -18.27 -12.00 -17.46
N VAL A 122 -17.38 -12.55 -18.28
CA VAL A 122 -16.16 -11.89 -18.73
C VAL A 122 -16.36 -11.54 -20.20
N GLN A 123 -16.07 -10.29 -20.55
CA GLN A 123 -16.28 -9.70 -21.86
C GLN A 123 -14.98 -9.12 -22.40
N VAL A 124 -14.81 -9.20 -23.72
CA VAL A 124 -13.72 -8.46 -24.37
C VAL A 124 -13.97 -6.95 -24.29
N PRO A 125 -12.92 -6.16 -24.04
CA PRO A 125 -13.02 -4.71 -24.11
C PRO A 125 -13.42 -4.33 -25.54
N ILE A 126 -14.29 -3.32 -25.67
CA ILE A 126 -14.85 -2.79 -26.94
C ILE A 126 -16.11 -3.51 -27.42
N ILE A 127 -16.03 -4.75 -27.92
CA ILE A 127 -17.19 -5.40 -28.57
C ILE A 127 -18.19 -6.04 -27.58
N LYS A 128 -17.86 -6.07 -26.28
CA LYS A 128 -18.72 -6.57 -25.18
C LYS A 128 -19.28 -7.97 -25.39
N THR A 129 -18.61 -8.80 -26.21
CA THR A 129 -18.99 -10.19 -26.39
C THR A 129 -18.48 -11.01 -25.21
N ASP A 130 -19.32 -11.92 -24.72
CA ASP A 130 -18.94 -12.81 -23.61
C ASP A 130 -17.87 -13.81 -24.08
N VAL A 131 -16.70 -13.79 -23.45
CA VAL A 131 -15.62 -14.77 -23.65
C VAL A 131 -15.75 -15.94 -22.71
N ALA A 132 -16.18 -15.68 -21.48
CA ALA A 132 -16.42 -16.71 -20.49
C ALA A 132 -17.60 -16.33 -19.60
N GLN A 133 -18.34 -17.35 -19.17
CA GLN A 133 -19.38 -17.22 -18.17
C GLN A 133 -19.15 -18.24 -17.08
N MET A 134 -19.43 -17.85 -15.84
CA MET A 134 -19.32 -18.68 -14.66
C MET A 134 -20.55 -18.53 -13.80
N SER A 135 -21.04 -19.63 -13.24
CA SER A 135 -22.09 -19.60 -12.24
C SER A 135 -21.82 -20.60 -11.12
N SER A 136 -22.28 -20.30 -9.91
CA SER A 136 -22.33 -21.26 -8.80
C SER A 136 -23.59 -21.06 -7.97
N ASN A 137 -24.07 -22.15 -7.38
CA ASN A 137 -25.17 -22.18 -6.42
C ASN A 137 -24.73 -22.50 -4.99
N GLY A 138 -23.42 -22.41 -4.72
CA GLY A 138 -22.81 -22.73 -3.43
C GLY A 138 -22.35 -24.18 -3.27
N GLU A 139 -22.95 -25.13 -3.98
CA GLU A 139 -22.54 -26.54 -3.96
C GLU A 139 -21.78 -26.91 -5.25
N LYS A 140 -22.32 -26.50 -6.38
CA LYS A 140 -21.82 -26.80 -7.72
C LYS A 140 -21.48 -25.50 -8.44
N PHE A 141 -20.53 -25.59 -9.35
CA PHE A 141 -20.20 -24.50 -10.24
C PHE A 141 -20.12 -24.97 -11.69
N ARG A 142 -20.32 -24.03 -12.59
CA ARG A 142 -20.25 -24.23 -14.04
C ARG A 142 -19.46 -23.09 -14.65
N VAL A 143 -18.55 -23.42 -15.55
CA VAL A 143 -17.77 -22.45 -16.32
C VAL A 143 -17.93 -22.80 -17.80
N ALA A 144 -18.27 -21.80 -18.60
CA ALA A 144 -18.33 -21.90 -20.05
C ALA A 144 -17.31 -20.94 -20.65
N ILE A 145 -16.39 -21.46 -21.46
CA ILE A 145 -15.51 -20.69 -22.33
C ILE A 145 -16.19 -20.62 -23.68
N LEU A 146 -16.73 -19.45 -24.02
CA LEU A 146 -17.61 -19.24 -25.17
C LEU A 146 -16.85 -18.79 -26.41
N GLN A 147 -15.79 -17.99 -26.23
CA GLN A 147 -14.93 -17.51 -27.30
C GLN A 147 -13.48 -17.61 -26.88
N ASP A 148 -12.64 -18.08 -27.81
CA ASP A 148 -11.22 -18.37 -27.59
C ASP A 148 -10.29 -17.54 -28.49
N GLY A 149 -10.81 -16.45 -29.08
CA GLY A 149 -10.08 -15.66 -30.07
C GLY A 149 -10.32 -16.08 -31.53
N GLY A 150 -11.36 -16.87 -31.80
CA GLY A 150 -11.90 -17.09 -33.15
C GLY A 150 -11.60 -18.46 -33.75
N SER A 151 -10.74 -19.27 -33.11
CA SER A 151 -10.39 -20.60 -33.60
C SER A 151 -11.42 -21.68 -33.23
N GLY A 152 -12.23 -21.44 -32.20
CA GLY A 152 -13.21 -22.39 -31.65
C GLY A 152 -12.61 -23.60 -30.92
N LYS A 153 -11.29 -23.83 -31.05
CA LYS A 153 -10.53 -24.95 -30.48
C LYS A 153 -10.61 -25.03 -28.96
N TYR A 154 -10.72 -23.89 -28.26
CA TYR A 154 -10.69 -23.85 -26.79
C TYR A 154 -12.05 -23.57 -26.16
N LYS A 155 -13.15 -23.67 -26.92
CA LYS A 155 -14.50 -23.67 -26.33
C LYS A 155 -14.64 -24.88 -25.42
N LYS A 156 -14.97 -24.63 -24.15
CA LYS A 156 -15.05 -25.68 -23.12
C LYS A 156 -16.19 -25.41 -22.15
N PHE A 157 -16.82 -26.47 -21.69
CA PHE A 157 -17.73 -26.43 -20.57
C PHE A 157 -17.16 -27.27 -19.43
N VAL A 158 -17.09 -26.66 -18.24
CA VAL A 158 -16.57 -27.29 -17.03
C VAL A 158 -17.66 -27.26 -15.99
N ILE A 159 -17.86 -28.39 -15.32
CA ILE A 159 -18.75 -28.51 -14.17
C ILE A 159 -17.89 -29.03 -13.02
N GLY A 160 -18.06 -28.44 -11.85
CA GLY A 160 -17.38 -28.90 -10.64
C GLY A 160 -18.22 -28.69 -9.40
N THR A 161 -17.65 -29.11 -8.28
CA THR A 161 -18.23 -28.99 -6.95
C THR A 161 -17.30 -28.18 -6.07
N ASN A 162 -17.84 -27.30 -5.23
CA ASN A 162 -17.05 -26.39 -4.39
C ASN A 162 -16.23 -27.13 -3.31
N THR A 163 -16.58 -28.37 -2.99
CA THR A 163 -16.00 -29.20 -1.92
C THR A 163 -15.16 -30.37 -2.41
N ALA A 164 -15.02 -30.57 -3.72
CA ALA A 164 -14.19 -31.68 -4.22
C ALA A 164 -12.71 -31.41 -3.99
N ASP A 165 -11.98 -32.48 -3.67
CA ASP A 165 -10.52 -32.45 -3.67
C ASP A 165 -10.01 -32.61 -5.11
N TYR A 166 -9.33 -31.57 -5.59
CA TYR A 166 -8.75 -31.51 -6.93
C TYR A 166 -7.23 -31.73 -6.91
N SER A 167 -6.65 -32.13 -5.77
CA SER A 167 -5.22 -32.40 -5.60
C SER A 167 -4.67 -33.38 -6.65
N ALA A 168 -5.36 -34.51 -6.86
CA ALA A 168 -4.96 -35.52 -7.84
C ALA A 168 -4.96 -34.99 -9.29
N LEU A 169 -5.96 -34.18 -9.65
CA LEU A 169 -6.02 -33.53 -10.96
C LEU A 169 -4.91 -32.49 -11.13
N GLN A 170 -4.56 -31.78 -10.06
CA GLN A 170 -3.47 -30.81 -10.07
C GLN A 170 -2.11 -31.49 -10.26
N GLU A 171 -1.89 -32.64 -9.60
CA GLU A 171 -0.69 -33.46 -9.81
C GLU A 171 -0.61 -34.03 -11.23
N GLU A 172 -1.73 -34.48 -11.79
CA GLU A 172 -1.79 -35.02 -13.16
C GLU A 172 -1.48 -33.93 -14.21
N VAL A 173 -1.99 -32.71 -14.00
CA VAL A 173 -1.67 -31.54 -14.84
C VAL A 173 -0.20 -31.12 -14.72
N GLN A 174 0.40 -31.23 -13.54
CA GLN A 174 1.84 -30.97 -13.35
C GLN A 174 2.72 -32.02 -14.02
N LYS A 175 2.29 -33.30 -14.04
CA LYS A 175 2.99 -34.40 -14.70
C LYS A 175 2.86 -34.37 -16.23
N MET A 176 1.85 -33.69 -16.79
CA MET A 176 1.66 -33.45 -18.23
C MET A 176 2.57 -32.34 -18.81
N GLU A 177 3.82 -32.23 -18.35
CA GLU A 177 4.85 -31.60 -19.17
C GLU A 177 5.29 -32.60 -20.24
N LEU A 178 4.93 -32.39 -21.51
CA LEU A 178 5.70 -32.78 -22.70
C LEU A 178 4.94 -32.35 -23.96
N ASP A 179 5.65 -31.67 -24.86
CA ASP A 179 5.27 -31.24 -26.20
C ASP A 179 4.03 -30.33 -26.36
N ASN A 180 4.29 -29.05 -26.64
CA ASN A 180 3.33 -28.04 -27.14
C ASN A 180 2.18 -27.60 -26.19
N GLY A 181 2.18 -28.04 -24.93
CA GLY A 181 1.06 -27.89 -23.98
C GLY A 181 1.00 -26.64 -23.07
N LYS A 182 1.83 -25.60 -23.28
CA LYS A 182 1.90 -24.43 -22.35
C LYS A 182 0.56 -23.68 -22.17
N GLU A 183 -0.33 -23.66 -23.16
CA GLU A 183 -1.65 -23.01 -23.04
C GLU A 183 -2.69 -23.87 -22.30
N LEU A 184 -2.69 -25.19 -22.53
CA LEU A 184 -3.65 -26.10 -21.92
C LEU A 184 -3.39 -26.30 -20.43
N GLN A 185 -2.13 -26.38 -20.02
CA GLN A 185 -1.71 -26.47 -18.63
C GLN A 185 -2.11 -25.20 -17.85
N LYS A 186 -1.95 -24.01 -18.46
CA LYS A 186 -2.36 -22.72 -17.89
C LYS A 186 -3.89 -22.62 -17.74
N ASN A 187 -4.65 -23.03 -18.75
CA ASN A 187 -6.12 -22.98 -18.69
C ASN A 187 -6.68 -23.92 -17.61
N VAL A 188 -6.23 -25.17 -17.55
CA VAL A 188 -6.76 -26.12 -16.54
C VAL A 188 -6.39 -25.70 -15.11
N ASN A 189 -5.16 -25.21 -14.88
CA ASN A 189 -4.71 -24.74 -13.57
C ASN A 189 -5.41 -23.43 -13.13
N ALA A 190 -5.65 -22.50 -14.06
CA ALA A 190 -6.40 -21.27 -13.77
C ALA A 190 -7.85 -21.58 -13.37
N PHE A 191 -8.51 -22.52 -14.04
CA PHE A 191 -9.90 -22.89 -13.74
C PHE A 191 -10.06 -23.83 -12.55
N SER A 192 -9.06 -24.68 -12.23
CA SER A 192 -9.12 -25.55 -11.04
C SER A 192 -9.04 -24.77 -9.73
N ASN A 193 -8.35 -23.62 -9.74
CA ASN A 193 -8.26 -22.72 -8.58
C ASN A 193 -9.40 -21.71 -8.52
N LEU A 194 -10.20 -21.56 -9.59
CA LEU A 194 -11.39 -20.69 -9.59
C LEU A 194 -12.51 -21.36 -8.81
N ARG A 195 -12.48 -21.17 -7.50
CA ARG A 195 -13.52 -21.52 -6.53
C ARG A 195 -14.50 -20.35 -6.40
N PRO A 196 -15.66 -20.37 -7.08
CA PRO A 196 -16.51 -19.19 -7.23
C PRO A 196 -17.08 -18.66 -5.90
N GLN A 197 -17.14 -19.52 -4.87
CA GLN A 197 -17.57 -19.15 -3.52
C GLN A 197 -16.75 -17.98 -2.94
N HIS A 198 -15.45 -17.90 -3.26
CA HIS A 198 -14.59 -16.83 -2.71
C HIS A 198 -14.93 -15.44 -3.26
N PHE A 199 -15.59 -15.35 -4.43
CA PHE A 199 -16.06 -14.07 -4.94
C PHE A 199 -17.21 -13.52 -4.11
N THR A 200 -18.11 -14.36 -3.60
CA THR A 200 -19.21 -13.87 -2.74
C THR A 200 -18.64 -13.24 -1.47
N ASP A 201 -17.64 -13.89 -0.87
CA ASP A 201 -16.96 -13.38 0.33
C ASP A 201 -16.12 -12.13 0.06
N ALA A 202 -15.46 -12.05 -1.10
CA ALA A 202 -14.69 -10.88 -1.49
C ALA A 202 -15.57 -9.66 -1.82
N MET A 203 -16.79 -9.90 -2.30
CA MET A 203 -17.68 -8.83 -2.75
C MET A 203 -18.72 -8.37 -1.72
N LEU A 204 -19.10 -9.24 -0.78
CA LEU A 204 -20.10 -8.93 0.23
C LEU A 204 -19.48 -8.98 1.64
N MET A 205 -19.39 -7.81 2.28
CA MET A 205 -18.85 -7.65 3.64
C MET A 205 -19.47 -8.64 4.63
N ARG A 206 -18.68 -9.51 5.27
CA ARG A 206 -19.18 -10.48 6.24
C ARG A 206 -19.60 -9.78 7.55
N PRO A 207 -20.61 -10.32 8.27
CA PRO A 207 -20.92 -9.82 9.60
C PRO A 207 -19.74 -10.06 10.55
N VAL A 208 -19.61 -9.18 11.55
CA VAL A 208 -18.63 -9.34 12.61
C VAL A 208 -19.11 -10.43 13.55
N ASP A 209 -18.28 -11.44 13.79
CA ASP A 209 -18.57 -12.57 14.67
C ASP A 209 -17.68 -12.48 15.92
N THR A 210 -18.17 -11.74 16.91
CA THR A 210 -17.47 -11.54 18.19
C THR A 210 -17.54 -12.74 19.11
N ALA A 211 -18.29 -13.80 18.76
CA ALA A 211 -18.38 -15.01 19.57
C ALA A 211 -17.20 -15.95 19.29
N ASN A 212 -16.76 -16.03 18.03
CA ASN A 212 -15.69 -16.94 17.62
C ASN A 212 -14.35 -16.24 17.33
N PHE A 213 -14.34 -14.92 17.11
CA PHE A 213 -13.14 -14.18 16.71
C PHE A 213 -12.90 -12.92 17.53
N SER A 214 -11.63 -12.62 17.77
CA SER A 214 -11.16 -11.34 18.30
C SER A 214 -10.78 -10.41 17.15
N TYR A 215 -11.25 -9.17 17.18
CA TYR A 215 -10.97 -8.16 16.17
C TYR A 215 -10.02 -7.10 16.72
N VAL A 216 -9.10 -6.63 15.88
CA VAL A 216 -8.17 -5.54 16.19
C VAL A 216 -8.57 -4.33 15.36
N GLN A 217 -8.74 -3.18 16.02
CA GLN A 217 -8.86 -1.89 15.36
C GLN A 217 -7.46 -1.32 15.16
N SER A 218 -7.12 -0.93 13.94
CA SER A 218 -5.92 -0.15 13.64
C SER A 218 -6.33 1.18 13.02
N ALA A 219 -5.39 2.11 12.95
CA ALA A 219 -5.58 3.36 12.22
C ALA A 219 -4.31 3.63 11.41
N THR A 220 -4.48 4.12 10.20
CA THR A 220 -3.38 4.50 9.31
C THR A 220 -3.59 5.89 8.76
N LEU A 221 -2.49 6.59 8.49
CA LEU A 221 -2.50 7.89 7.85
C LEU A 221 -2.04 7.71 6.40
N GLN A 222 -2.86 8.13 5.45
CA GLN A 222 -2.53 8.09 4.03
C GLN A 222 -2.46 9.50 3.45
N GLU A 223 -1.40 9.74 2.67
CA GLU A 223 -1.24 11.01 1.96
C GLU A 223 -2.05 11.02 0.66
N GLU A 224 -2.85 12.06 0.49
CA GLU A 224 -3.75 12.25 -0.64
C GLU A 224 -3.60 13.63 -1.26
N SER A 225 -4.08 13.80 -2.49
CA SER A 225 -4.19 15.13 -3.09
C SER A 225 -5.35 15.86 -2.44
N ALA A 226 -5.16 17.11 -2.04
CA ALA A 226 -6.26 17.93 -1.56
C ALA A 226 -7.28 18.13 -2.68
N VAL A 227 -8.53 17.74 -2.45
CA VAL A 227 -9.64 18.00 -3.36
C VAL A 227 -10.31 19.29 -2.92
N ASN A 228 -10.02 20.39 -3.61
CA ASN A 228 -10.75 21.65 -3.42
C ASN A 228 -11.70 21.81 -4.61
N SER A 229 -13.01 21.87 -4.36
CA SER A 229 -14.03 22.23 -5.36
C SER A 229 -13.93 21.45 -6.69
N GLY A 230 -13.66 20.13 -6.62
CA GLY A 230 -13.62 19.26 -7.81
C GLY A 230 -12.39 19.38 -8.72
N LYS A 231 -11.39 20.20 -8.37
CA LYS A 231 -10.10 20.26 -9.09
C LYS A 231 -8.98 19.71 -8.20
N LYS A 232 -8.15 18.82 -8.76
CA LYS A 232 -6.97 18.28 -8.06
C LYS A 232 -6.01 19.43 -7.75
N SER A 233 -5.83 19.75 -6.47
CA SER A 233 -4.85 20.72 -6.02
C SER A 233 -3.46 20.09 -5.96
N SER A 234 -2.41 20.90 -6.15
CA SER A 234 -1.03 20.49 -5.86
C SER A 234 -0.75 20.35 -4.36
N ALA A 235 -1.70 20.74 -3.49
CA ALA A 235 -1.61 20.50 -2.06
C ALA A 235 -1.80 19.01 -1.74
N ARG A 236 -1.01 18.52 -0.79
CA ARG A 236 -1.13 17.18 -0.21
C ARG A 236 -1.78 17.30 1.16
N VAL A 237 -2.60 16.32 1.51
CA VAL A 237 -3.26 16.20 2.83
C VAL A 237 -3.04 14.81 3.39
N LEU A 238 -2.85 14.69 4.69
CA LEU A 238 -2.86 13.40 5.38
C LEU A 238 -4.29 13.13 5.86
N ARG A 239 -4.86 11.99 5.48
CA ARG A 239 -6.18 11.51 5.91
C ARG A 239 -6.02 10.26 6.77
N GLY A 240 -6.73 10.24 7.90
CA GLY A 240 -6.84 9.06 8.75
C GLY A 240 -7.87 8.07 8.23
N TYR A 241 -7.52 6.79 8.28
CA TYR A 241 -8.36 5.64 7.97
C TYR A 241 -8.32 4.66 9.14
N TYR A 242 -9.42 3.93 9.33
CA TYR A 242 -9.59 2.87 10.33
C TYR A 242 -9.72 1.50 9.66
#